data_AF-A0A7X8T751-F1
#
_entry.id   AF-A0A7X8T751-F1
#
_cell.length_a   1.000
_cell.length_b   1.000
_cell.length_c   1.000
_cell.angle_alpha   90.00
_cell.angle_beta   90.00
_cell.angle_gamma   90.00
#
_symmetry.space_group_name_H-M   'P 1'
#
loop_
_entity.id
_entity.type
_entity.pdbx_description
1 polymer ?
#
loop_
_entity_poly.entity_id
_entity_poly.type
_entity_poly.pdbx_seq_one_letter_code
_entity_poly.pdbx_strand_id
1 'polypeptide(L)'
;MTSISSLHASSAMVILNASRAQTSQPPASASGVILDSIIGGDPSTKKAQASLLGILTGVLVNGSKGDDNIWANTGTAIKTGKGNDHVEANSGNIIKTGAGDDSVHVNAGNTVFTGKGNDYVQANASNVIHTGGGDDLLLVNASNTIVTGSGDDKLFANASNTIHTGGGDDQLTVNAANTITTGAGNDKIFGNAENTIDAGDGDDIVSVNAGNMVAGGAGNDRINGGGNNVIDGGDGDDRIFTGSGQALGGAGNDIVTVFGSGGVIAGGTGDDQLTIGSGGLIRYDAGDGKDIVHGGSNSTLAFGEGISADDLRIEVSGNTTTISFAGSDTDSITLDTSAASTLTLAFADGNMQSLGGQAANVTNAYQQS
;
A
#
# COMPACT_ATOMS: atom_id res chain seq x y z
N MET A 1 -33.63 -39.28 27.52
CA MET A 1 -34.83 -38.86 26.77
C MET A 1 -34.90 -37.35 26.81
N THR A 2 -34.92 -36.76 25.62
CA THR A 2 -35.19 -35.37 25.23
C THR A 2 -36.34 -34.72 26.02
N SER A 3 -36.26 -33.42 26.32
CA SER A 3 -36.84 -32.39 25.44
C SER A 3 -36.03 -31.09 25.33
N ILE A 4 -35.91 -30.62 24.08
CA ILE A 4 -35.49 -29.29 23.66
C ILE A 4 -36.71 -28.36 23.68
N SER A 5 -36.54 -27.09 24.08
CA SER A 5 -37.17 -25.96 23.39
C SER A 5 -36.30 -24.72 23.53
N SER A 6 -35.79 -24.26 22.39
CA SER A 6 -35.17 -22.97 22.14
C SER A 6 -36.05 -21.81 22.60
N LEU A 7 -35.49 -20.80 23.27
CA LEU A 7 -36.08 -19.46 23.22
C LEU A 7 -35.20 -18.55 22.37
N HIS A 8 -35.76 -18.22 21.22
CA HIS A 8 -35.23 -17.33 20.22
C HIS A 8 -34.86 -15.97 20.79
N ALA A 9 -33.86 -15.35 20.16
CA ALA A 9 -33.62 -13.93 20.17
C ALA A 9 -34.95 -13.16 20.10
N SER A 10 -35.25 -12.39 21.15
CA SER A 10 -36.06 -11.21 20.97
C SER A 10 -35.08 -10.07 20.82
N SER A 11 -34.82 -9.70 19.57
CA SER A 11 -34.25 -8.39 19.24
C SER A 11 -35.15 -7.34 19.88
N ALA A 12 -34.77 -6.83 21.05
CA ALA A 12 -35.35 -5.60 21.54
C ALA A 12 -34.92 -4.52 20.55
N MET A 13 -35.84 -4.04 19.73
CA MET A 13 -35.63 -2.84 18.93
C MET A 13 -35.78 -1.67 19.90
N VAL A 14 -34.67 -1.03 20.27
CA VAL A 14 -34.70 0.15 21.11
C VAL A 14 -34.86 1.35 20.17
N ILE A 15 -36.10 1.87 20.04
CA ILE A 15 -36.38 3.15 19.37
C ILE A 15 -36.28 4.24 20.43
N LEU A 16 -35.38 5.21 20.26
CA LEU A 16 -35.17 6.28 21.25
C LEU A 16 -35.64 7.63 20.72
N ASN A 17 -36.39 8.35 21.56
CA ASN A 17 -36.76 9.75 21.37
C ASN A 17 -36.07 10.59 22.46
N ALA A 18 -35.47 11.70 22.00
CA ALA A 18 -34.37 12.47 22.60
C ALA A 18 -34.53 13.05 24.03
N SER A 19 -33.38 13.28 24.68
CA SER A 19 -33.17 14.26 25.76
C SER A 19 -31.65 14.49 26.00
N ARG A 20 -31.26 15.68 26.49
CA ARG A 20 -29.88 16.18 26.65
C ARG A 20 -29.14 15.55 27.85
N ALA A 21 -27.84 15.26 27.69
CA ALA A 21 -26.75 15.75 28.56
C ALA A 21 -25.36 15.32 28.06
N GLN A 22 -24.40 16.26 28.09
CA GLN A 22 -22.98 16.05 27.82
C GLN A 22 -22.29 15.23 28.93
N THR A 23 -21.54 14.19 28.55
CA THR A 23 -20.30 13.79 29.26
C THR A 23 -19.32 13.17 28.26
N SER A 24 -18.10 13.70 28.18
CA SER A 24 -17.00 13.28 27.29
C SER A 24 -16.12 12.15 27.89
N GLN A 25 -16.68 11.28 28.71
CA GLN A 25 -15.98 10.19 29.39
C GLN A 25 -16.90 8.97 29.54
N PRO A 26 -16.44 7.73 29.26
CA PRO A 26 -17.22 6.53 29.53
C PRO A 26 -17.39 6.31 31.04
N PRO A 27 -18.60 6.04 31.56
CA PRO A 27 -18.79 5.74 32.98
C PRO A 27 -18.19 4.38 33.35
N ALA A 28 -17.57 4.31 34.52
CA ALA A 28 -17.08 3.06 35.10
C ALA A 28 -18.26 2.11 35.39
N SER A 29 -18.27 0.97 34.69
CA SER A 29 -19.06 -0.24 35.00
C SER A 29 -20.45 0.00 35.61
N ALA A 30 -21.41 0.41 34.79
CA ALA A 30 -22.83 0.41 35.17
C ALA A 30 -23.60 -0.60 34.30
N SER A 31 -23.95 -1.74 34.89
CA SER A 31 -24.96 -2.65 34.34
C SER A 31 -26.34 -2.01 34.48
N GLY A 32 -26.83 -1.33 33.45
CA GLY A 32 -28.19 -0.77 33.44
C GLY A 32 -28.42 0.26 32.35
N VAL A 33 -29.58 0.17 31.69
CA VAL A 33 -30.04 1.06 30.62
C VAL A 33 -30.60 2.35 31.23
N ILE A 34 -30.08 3.52 30.84
CA ILE A 34 -30.79 4.79 31.05
C ILE A 34 -31.62 5.06 29.79
N LEU A 35 -32.93 4.77 29.89
CA LEU A 35 -33.94 5.24 28.94
C LEU A 35 -34.54 6.52 29.54
N ASP A 36 -34.41 7.65 28.85
CA ASP A 36 -35.32 8.77 29.09
C ASP A 36 -36.10 9.06 27.81
N SER A 37 -37.43 8.96 27.93
CA SER A 37 -38.40 8.98 26.85
C SER A 37 -39.47 10.01 27.17
N ILE A 38 -39.68 11.05 26.35
CA ILE A 38 -40.97 11.74 26.30
C ILE A 38 -41.33 12.11 24.85
N ILE A 39 -42.45 11.55 24.40
CA ILE A 39 -43.18 11.91 23.18
C ILE A 39 -43.84 13.29 23.39
N GLY A 40 -43.66 14.20 22.42
CA GLY A 40 -44.58 15.33 22.23
C GLY A 40 -43.95 16.55 21.56
N GLY A 41 -44.44 16.90 20.36
CA GLY A 41 -44.30 18.25 19.78
C GLY A 41 -43.62 18.32 18.41
N ASP A 42 -44.38 18.78 17.41
CA ASP A 42 -44.07 19.38 16.10
C ASP A 42 -42.83 18.89 15.29
N PRO A 43 -43.00 18.37 14.04
CA PRO A 43 -41.91 17.97 13.14
C PRO A 43 -41.08 19.12 12.53
N SER A 44 -41.44 20.39 12.76
CA SER A 44 -40.87 21.49 11.96
C SER A 44 -39.70 22.26 12.59
N THR A 45 -39.29 21.96 13.83
CA THR A 45 -38.14 22.64 14.48
C THR A 45 -37.32 21.71 15.38
N LYS A 46 -36.49 20.81 14.83
CA LYS A 46 -35.64 19.92 15.68
C LYS A 46 -34.25 19.68 15.10
N LYS A 47 -33.26 20.46 15.55
CA LYS A 47 -31.91 19.94 15.80
C LYS A 47 -31.92 19.36 17.22
N ALA A 48 -32.20 18.08 17.35
CA ALA A 48 -32.24 17.38 18.64
C ALA A 48 -31.25 16.21 18.57
N GLN A 49 -30.22 16.25 19.42
CA GLN A 49 -29.22 15.19 19.58
C GLN A 49 -29.81 14.09 20.46
N ALA A 50 -29.72 12.82 20.05
CA ALA A 50 -30.07 11.69 20.93
C ALA A 50 -28.80 11.18 21.61
N SER A 51 -28.78 11.18 22.94
CA SER A 51 -27.70 10.57 23.73
C SER A 51 -28.20 9.25 24.31
N LEU A 52 -27.61 8.12 23.92
CA LEU A 52 -27.91 6.81 24.48
C LEU A 52 -26.78 6.37 25.42
N LEU A 53 -26.93 6.66 26.72
CA LEU A 53 -26.00 6.17 27.75
C LEU A 53 -26.50 4.84 28.33
N GLY A 54 -25.93 3.72 27.88
CA GLY A 54 -26.14 2.41 28.49
C GLY A 54 -25.31 1.30 27.84
N ILE A 55 -24.73 0.41 28.64
CA ILE A 55 -23.96 -0.76 28.17
C ILE A 55 -24.92 -1.74 27.49
N LEU A 56 -25.11 -1.58 26.19
CA LEU A 56 -26.02 -2.43 25.40
C LEU A 56 -25.29 -3.71 24.97
N THR A 57 -25.99 -4.84 25.08
CA THR A 57 -25.47 -6.16 24.71
C THR A 57 -26.57 -6.93 23.97
N GLY A 58 -26.31 -7.40 22.75
CA GLY A 58 -27.26 -8.23 21.99
C GLY A 58 -28.53 -7.52 21.50
N VAL A 59 -28.48 -6.19 21.34
CA VAL A 59 -29.64 -5.33 21.02
C VAL A 59 -29.46 -4.67 19.64
N LEU A 60 -30.58 -4.30 18.99
CA LEU A 60 -30.57 -3.41 17.83
C LEU A 60 -30.79 -1.96 18.29
N VAL A 61 -29.84 -1.10 17.98
CA VAL A 61 -29.89 0.34 18.23
C VAL A 61 -30.10 1.07 16.91
N ASN A 62 -31.16 1.88 16.84
CA ASN A 62 -31.38 2.80 15.73
C ASN A 62 -31.33 4.24 16.27
N GLY A 63 -30.40 5.03 15.74
CA GLY A 63 -30.29 6.46 15.97
C GLY A 63 -31.31 7.25 15.15
N SER A 64 -31.11 8.56 15.16
CA SER A 64 -32.02 9.57 14.65
C SER A 64 -31.56 10.11 13.28
N LYS A 65 -31.95 11.35 12.97
CA LYS A 65 -31.51 12.07 11.76
C LYS A 65 -30.56 13.24 12.09
N GLY A 66 -30.26 13.42 13.36
CA GLY A 66 -29.25 14.36 13.81
C GLY A 66 -28.24 13.62 14.66
N ASP A 67 -27.21 14.35 15.08
CA ASP A 67 -26.03 13.81 15.75
C ASP A 67 -26.40 12.97 16.98
N ASP A 68 -26.08 11.67 16.91
CA ASP A 68 -26.30 10.71 17.97
C ASP A 68 -24.99 10.37 18.69
N ASN A 69 -25.10 9.97 19.97
CA ASN A 69 -23.96 9.44 20.71
C ASN A 69 -24.32 8.08 21.33
N ILE A 70 -23.59 7.04 20.95
CA ILE A 70 -23.92 5.64 21.23
C ILE A 70 -22.71 4.91 21.83
N TRP A 71 -22.93 4.26 22.97
CA TRP A 71 -21.97 3.32 23.56
C TRP A 71 -22.51 1.90 23.50
N ALA A 72 -21.69 0.96 23.03
CA ALA A 72 -22.05 -0.45 22.97
C ALA A 72 -20.95 -1.33 23.58
N ASN A 73 -21.38 -2.41 24.23
CA ASN A 73 -20.44 -3.39 24.74
C ASN A 73 -20.20 -4.48 23.69
N THR A 74 -20.99 -5.55 23.72
CA THR A 74 -20.77 -6.68 22.82
C THR A 74 -22.01 -7.11 22.05
N GLY A 75 -21.80 -7.60 20.83
CA GLY A 75 -22.87 -8.22 20.03
C GLY A 75 -24.02 -7.29 19.66
N THR A 76 -23.81 -5.98 19.62
CA THR A 76 -24.85 -4.99 19.33
C THR A 76 -24.85 -4.64 17.84
N ALA A 77 -26.04 -4.56 17.25
CA ALA A 77 -26.20 -4.01 15.91
C ALA A 77 -26.60 -2.53 16.04
N ILE A 78 -25.82 -1.62 15.45
CA ILE A 78 -25.99 -0.18 15.56
C ILE A 78 -26.23 0.40 14.18
N LYS A 79 -27.24 1.25 14.05
CA LYS A 79 -27.50 2.08 12.89
C LYS A 79 -27.71 3.51 13.35
N THR A 80 -26.81 4.43 13.04
CA THR A 80 -26.90 5.80 13.58
C THR A 80 -27.92 6.63 12.78
N GLY A 81 -27.77 6.73 11.47
CA GLY A 81 -28.76 7.37 10.60
C GLY A 81 -28.18 8.52 9.81
N LYS A 82 -28.64 9.75 10.02
CA LYS A 82 -28.02 10.94 9.41
C LYS A 82 -27.54 11.83 10.55
N GLY A 83 -26.64 12.75 10.23
CA GLY A 83 -26.02 13.62 11.22
C GLY A 83 -24.58 13.20 11.42
N ASN A 84 -23.89 13.93 12.28
CA ASN A 84 -22.50 13.62 12.60
C ASN A 84 -22.50 12.79 13.89
N ASP A 85 -22.52 11.48 13.74
CA ASP A 85 -22.78 10.55 14.82
C ASP A 85 -21.49 10.07 15.48
N HIS A 86 -21.57 9.77 16.78
CA HIS A 86 -20.45 9.21 17.54
C HIS A 86 -20.81 7.83 18.10
N VAL A 87 -19.93 6.86 17.87
CA VAL A 87 -20.11 5.48 18.34
C VAL A 87 -18.83 4.99 19.02
N GLU A 88 -18.95 4.55 20.27
CA GLU A 88 -17.90 3.78 20.95
C GLU A 88 -18.37 2.34 21.20
N ALA A 89 -17.62 1.35 20.74
CA ALA A 89 -18.02 -0.05 20.89
C ALA A 89 -16.87 -0.97 21.35
N ASN A 90 -17.18 -1.93 22.23
CA ASN A 90 -16.18 -2.93 22.65
C ASN A 90 -15.97 -4.02 21.59
N SER A 91 -16.71 -5.12 21.60
CA SER A 91 -16.39 -6.27 20.73
C SER A 91 -17.57 -6.97 20.08
N GLY A 92 -17.36 -7.46 18.85
CA GLY A 92 -18.40 -8.22 18.16
C GLY A 92 -19.61 -7.40 17.74
N ASN A 93 -19.51 -6.08 17.63
CA ASN A 93 -20.60 -5.23 17.20
C ASN A 93 -20.62 -5.06 15.68
N ILE A 94 -21.80 -4.84 15.12
CA ILE A 94 -21.98 -4.44 13.73
C ILE A 94 -22.47 -2.99 13.74
N ILE A 95 -21.64 -2.08 13.26
CA ILE A 95 -21.88 -0.64 13.27
C ILE A 95 -22.11 -0.20 11.84
N LYS A 96 -23.21 0.49 11.61
CA LYS A 96 -23.49 1.15 10.33
C LYS A 96 -23.81 2.61 10.61
N THR A 97 -22.89 3.49 10.28
CA THR A 97 -23.23 4.92 10.28
C THR A 97 -23.94 5.26 8.98
N GLY A 98 -24.35 6.52 8.79
CA GLY A 98 -25.00 6.92 7.56
C GLY A 98 -24.41 8.21 7.00
N ALA A 99 -25.24 9.20 6.68
CA ALA A 99 -24.73 10.41 6.03
C ALA A 99 -24.38 11.49 7.06
N GLY A 100 -23.20 12.07 6.95
CA GLY A 100 -22.61 13.05 7.86
C GLY A 100 -21.18 12.65 8.18
N ASP A 101 -20.49 13.51 8.93
CA ASP A 101 -19.10 13.24 9.33
C ASP A 101 -19.14 12.49 10.67
N ASP A 102 -19.01 11.16 10.61
CA ASP A 102 -19.19 10.28 11.76
C ASP A 102 -17.87 9.95 12.47
N SER A 103 -17.93 9.62 13.75
CA SER A 103 -16.78 9.22 14.56
C SER A 103 -17.04 7.87 15.23
N VAL A 104 -16.22 6.87 14.89
CA VAL A 104 -16.37 5.50 15.37
C VAL A 104 -15.10 5.04 16.07
N HIS A 105 -15.19 4.73 17.36
CA HIS A 105 -14.12 4.13 18.16
C HIS A 105 -14.48 2.68 18.51
N VAL A 106 -13.67 1.72 18.06
CA VAL A 106 -13.92 0.30 18.32
C VAL A 106 -12.72 -0.40 18.92
N ASN A 107 -13.00 -1.28 19.89
CA ASN A 107 -11.99 -2.20 20.41
C ASN A 107 -11.74 -3.34 19.42
N ALA A 108 -12.19 -4.56 19.71
CA ALA A 108 -11.76 -5.73 18.95
C ALA A 108 -12.92 -6.52 18.34
N GLY A 109 -12.74 -7.03 17.11
CA GLY A 109 -13.69 -7.95 16.50
C GLY A 109 -15.00 -7.29 16.05
N ASN A 110 -15.01 -5.99 15.74
CA ASN A 110 -16.20 -5.30 15.26
C ASN A 110 -16.23 -5.25 13.73
N THR A 111 -17.42 -5.11 13.17
CA THR A 111 -17.62 -4.78 11.76
C THR A 111 -18.19 -3.38 11.67
N VAL A 112 -17.46 -2.47 11.03
CA VAL A 112 -17.82 -1.05 10.88
C VAL A 112 -18.08 -0.77 9.41
N PHE A 113 -19.23 -0.15 9.13
CA PHE A 113 -19.54 0.45 7.84
C PHE A 113 -19.85 1.92 8.08
N THR A 114 -19.02 2.82 7.58
CA THR A 114 -19.39 4.24 7.57
C THR A 114 -20.16 4.57 6.29
N GLY A 115 -20.83 5.72 6.28
CA GLY A 115 -21.63 6.15 5.13
C GLY A 115 -20.94 7.25 4.34
N LYS A 116 -21.67 8.31 3.99
CA LYS A 116 -21.07 9.41 3.21
C LYS A 116 -20.72 10.56 4.14
N GLY A 117 -19.59 11.19 3.90
CA GLY A 117 -19.06 12.27 4.73
C GLY A 117 -17.60 11.98 5.03
N ASN A 118 -16.96 12.90 5.74
CA ASN A 118 -15.56 12.73 6.11
C ASN A 118 -15.52 12.07 7.49
N ASP A 119 -15.40 10.75 7.50
CA ASP A 119 -15.54 9.96 8.72
C ASP A 119 -14.21 9.78 9.45
N TYR A 120 -14.29 9.56 10.76
CA TYR A 120 -13.16 9.24 11.61
C TYR A 120 -13.34 7.86 12.24
N VAL A 121 -12.42 6.93 11.98
CA VAL A 121 -12.45 5.59 12.59
C VAL A 121 -11.17 5.32 13.37
N GLN A 122 -11.33 5.05 14.67
CA GLN A 122 -10.25 4.50 15.50
C GLN A 122 -10.56 3.05 15.84
N ALA A 123 -9.63 2.14 15.52
CA ALA A 123 -9.84 0.71 15.72
C ALA A 123 -8.65 0.03 16.36
N ASN A 124 -8.91 -0.81 17.37
CA ASN A 124 -7.86 -1.63 17.95
C ASN A 124 -7.53 -2.84 17.06
N ALA A 125 -8.11 -4.01 17.33
CA ALA A 125 -7.65 -5.23 16.68
C ALA A 125 -8.74 -6.10 16.08
N SER A 126 -8.43 -6.78 14.97
CA SER A 126 -9.34 -7.76 14.37
C SER A 126 -10.69 -7.18 13.95
N ASN A 127 -10.75 -5.90 13.60
CA ASN A 127 -11.96 -5.29 13.06
C ASN A 127 -12.00 -5.42 11.54
N VAL A 128 -13.21 -5.42 11.01
CA VAL A 128 -13.48 -5.26 9.57
C VAL A 128 -14.09 -3.88 9.39
N ILE A 129 -13.45 -3.02 8.62
CA ILE A 129 -13.82 -1.61 8.45
C ILE A 129 -14.05 -1.37 6.97
N HIS A 130 -15.21 -0.86 6.63
CA HIS A 130 -15.55 -0.38 5.31
C HIS A 130 -15.98 1.08 5.45
N THR A 131 -15.23 2.02 4.89
CA THR A 131 -15.73 3.39 4.83
C THR A 131 -16.51 3.63 3.55
N GLY A 132 -17.34 4.66 3.56
CA GLY A 132 -18.06 5.07 2.35
C GLY A 132 -17.28 6.12 1.59
N GLY A 133 -17.96 7.18 1.14
CA GLY A 133 -17.30 8.20 0.33
C GLY A 133 -17.15 9.52 1.09
N GLY A 134 -16.08 10.24 0.80
CA GLY A 134 -15.61 11.41 1.55
C GLY A 134 -14.14 11.22 1.89
N ASP A 135 -13.51 12.25 2.45
CA ASP A 135 -12.10 12.19 2.83
C ASP A 135 -12.01 11.67 4.27
N ASP A 136 -11.78 10.37 4.43
CA ASP A 136 -11.85 9.70 5.72
C ASP A 136 -10.50 9.73 6.47
N LEU A 137 -10.55 9.60 7.80
CA LEU A 137 -9.37 9.48 8.65
C LEU A 137 -9.44 8.22 9.53
N LEU A 138 -8.52 7.29 9.29
CA LEU A 138 -8.45 6.02 10.00
C LEU A 138 -7.18 5.91 10.84
N LEU A 139 -7.34 5.59 12.13
CA LEU A 139 -6.25 5.24 13.05
C LEU A 139 -6.44 3.81 13.53
N VAL A 140 -5.68 2.88 12.97
CA VAL A 140 -5.87 1.44 13.19
C VAL A 140 -4.64 0.80 13.83
N ASN A 141 -4.87 -0.03 14.83
CA ASN A 141 -3.79 -0.77 15.46
C ASN A 141 -3.42 -2.00 14.63
N ALA A 142 -3.87 -3.19 15.03
CA ALA A 142 -3.33 -4.42 14.46
C ALA A 142 -4.36 -5.40 13.94
N SER A 143 -4.01 -6.13 12.88
CA SER A 143 -4.85 -7.24 12.38
C SER A 143 -6.26 -6.83 11.94
N ASN A 144 -6.44 -5.59 11.48
CA ASN A 144 -7.70 -5.15 10.91
C ASN A 144 -7.73 -5.41 9.40
N THR A 145 -8.94 -5.61 8.86
CA THR A 145 -9.21 -5.60 7.43
C THR A 145 -9.94 -4.31 7.11
N ILE A 146 -9.37 -3.50 6.23
CA ILE A 146 -9.87 -2.17 5.90
C ILE A 146 -10.11 -2.10 4.40
N VAL A 147 -11.25 -1.55 4.03
CA VAL A 147 -11.58 -1.11 2.67
C VAL A 147 -12.09 0.31 2.77
N THR A 148 -11.41 1.29 2.18
CA THR A 148 -11.98 2.64 2.09
C THR A 148 -12.77 2.80 0.79
N GLY A 149 -13.62 3.82 0.72
CA GLY A 149 -14.36 4.14 -0.49
C GLY A 149 -13.67 5.24 -1.30
N SER A 150 -14.45 6.18 -1.84
CA SER A 150 -13.91 7.24 -2.69
C SER A 150 -13.63 8.51 -1.89
N GLY A 151 -12.56 9.22 -2.21
CA GLY A 151 -12.15 10.44 -1.54
C GLY A 151 -10.66 10.38 -1.20
N ASP A 152 -10.09 11.48 -0.74
CA ASP A 152 -8.65 11.54 -0.43
C ASP A 152 -8.46 11.09 1.03
N ASP A 153 -8.28 9.80 1.26
CA ASP A 153 -8.29 9.21 2.59
C ASP A 153 -6.93 9.33 3.30
N LYS A 154 -6.98 9.33 4.63
CA LYS A 154 -5.78 9.27 5.49
C LYS A 154 -5.84 8.08 6.40
N LEU A 155 -4.80 7.24 6.36
CA LEU A 155 -4.76 6.01 7.13
C LEU A 155 -3.42 5.86 7.86
N PHE A 156 -3.50 5.74 9.18
CA PHE A 156 -2.39 5.42 10.06
C PHE A 156 -2.56 4.00 10.59
N ALA A 157 -1.71 3.08 10.15
CA ALA A 157 -1.77 1.69 10.55
C ALA A 157 -0.53 1.25 11.32
N ASN A 158 -0.75 0.52 12.41
CA ASN A 158 0.34 -0.15 13.09
C ASN A 158 0.76 -1.43 12.34
N ALA A 159 0.27 -2.59 12.75
CA ALA A 159 0.86 -3.85 12.28
C ALA A 159 -0.12 -4.89 11.78
N SER A 160 0.28 -5.67 10.78
CA SER A 160 -0.49 -6.83 10.31
C SER A 160 -1.88 -6.51 9.83
N ASN A 161 -2.13 -5.30 9.32
CA ASN A 161 -3.41 -4.94 8.72
C ASN A 161 -3.42 -5.33 7.23
N THR A 162 -4.61 -5.62 6.73
CA THR A 162 -4.90 -5.74 5.30
C THR A 162 -5.70 -4.51 4.90
N ILE A 163 -5.14 -3.68 4.02
CA ILE A 163 -5.66 -2.37 3.65
C ILE A 163 -5.90 -2.37 2.14
N HIS A 164 -7.12 -2.05 1.74
CA HIS A 164 -7.44 -1.69 0.37
C HIS A 164 -8.03 -0.29 0.38
N THR A 165 -7.45 0.66 -0.33
CA THR A 165 -8.12 1.96 -0.49
C THR A 165 -8.92 2.00 -1.79
N GLY A 166 -9.85 2.94 -1.88
CA GLY A 166 -10.64 3.15 -3.08
C GLY A 166 -9.96 4.14 -4.02
N GLY A 167 -10.73 5.04 -4.61
CA GLY A 167 -10.18 6.04 -5.51
C GLY A 167 -10.07 7.41 -4.83
N GLY A 168 -9.07 8.19 -5.21
CA GLY A 168 -8.70 9.45 -4.57
C GLY A 168 -7.19 9.50 -4.38
N ASP A 169 -6.65 10.67 -4.01
CA ASP A 169 -5.22 10.81 -3.72
C ASP A 169 -4.98 10.48 -2.22
N ASP A 170 -4.78 9.21 -1.91
CA ASP A 170 -4.73 8.69 -0.54
C ASP A 170 -3.37 8.92 0.14
N GLN A 171 -3.39 8.95 1.47
CA GLN A 171 -2.21 9.14 2.32
C GLN A 171 -2.12 8.07 3.40
N LEU A 172 -1.17 7.15 3.24
CA LEU A 172 -0.96 6.03 4.14
C LEU A 172 0.35 6.19 4.92
N THR A 173 0.30 6.03 6.23
CA THR A 173 1.48 5.86 7.09
C THR A 173 1.34 4.54 7.83
N VAL A 174 2.18 3.58 7.46
CA VAL A 174 2.09 2.21 7.95
C VAL A 174 3.38 1.80 8.66
N ASN A 175 3.24 1.12 9.80
CA ASN A 175 4.40 0.60 10.52
C ASN A 175 4.87 -0.71 9.88
N ALA A 176 4.48 -1.86 10.43
CA ALA A 176 5.12 -3.13 10.08
C ALA A 176 4.18 -4.23 9.63
N ALA A 177 4.62 -5.08 8.71
CA ALA A 177 3.91 -6.28 8.30
C ALA A 177 2.49 -6.03 7.77
N ASN A 178 2.21 -4.88 7.16
CA ASN A 178 0.91 -4.61 6.54
C ASN A 178 0.91 -5.07 5.08
N THR A 179 -0.26 -5.48 4.59
CA THR A 179 -0.52 -5.71 3.16
C THR A 179 -1.43 -4.59 2.66
N ILE A 180 -0.96 -3.85 1.67
CA ILE A 180 -1.60 -2.64 1.16
C ILE A 180 -1.77 -2.78 -0.35
N THR A 181 -2.97 -2.49 -0.81
CA THR A 181 -3.27 -2.24 -2.21
C THR A 181 -4.04 -0.94 -2.26
N THR A 182 -3.47 0.10 -2.86
CA THR A 182 -4.23 1.33 -3.12
C THR A 182 -4.95 1.25 -4.45
N GLY A 183 -5.85 2.19 -4.71
CA GLY A 183 -6.73 2.15 -5.87
C GLY A 183 -6.26 3.09 -6.97
N ALA A 184 -7.12 4.02 -7.36
CA ALA A 184 -6.82 4.97 -8.43
C ALA A 184 -6.62 6.36 -7.85
N GLY A 185 -5.59 7.07 -8.28
CA GLY A 185 -5.22 8.40 -7.77
C GLY A 185 -3.73 8.45 -7.49
N ASN A 186 -3.21 9.63 -7.15
CA ASN A 186 -1.77 9.80 -6.89
C ASN A 186 -1.51 9.66 -5.39
N ASP A 187 -1.23 8.44 -4.97
CA ASP A 187 -1.15 8.04 -3.59
C ASP A 187 0.20 8.38 -2.95
N LYS A 188 0.19 8.57 -1.64
CA LYS A 188 1.39 8.80 -0.82
C LYS A 188 1.49 7.76 0.27
N ILE A 189 2.47 6.89 0.16
CA ILE A 189 2.66 5.77 1.08
C ILE A 189 4.00 5.93 1.80
N PHE A 190 3.95 6.02 3.13
CA PHE A 190 5.12 5.88 3.99
C PHE A 190 5.06 4.57 4.76
N GLY A 191 5.98 3.65 4.46
CA GLY A 191 6.07 2.34 5.11
C GLY A 191 7.33 2.17 5.94
N ASN A 192 7.22 1.54 7.11
CA ASN A 192 8.41 1.21 7.88
C ASN A 192 9.03 -0.12 7.41
N ALA A 193 8.67 -1.27 7.99
CA ALA A 193 9.37 -2.53 7.75
C ALA A 193 8.41 -3.66 7.39
N GLU A 194 8.84 -4.59 6.53
CA GLU A 194 8.11 -5.82 6.24
C GLU A 194 6.71 -5.62 5.64
N ASN A 195 6.44 -4.46 5.00
CA ASN A 195 5.17 -4.25 4.32
C ASN A 195 5.21 -4.81 2.89
N THR A 196 4.06 -5.26 2.42
CA THR A 196 3.78 -5.53 1.00
C THR A 196 2.87 -4.42 0.51
N ILE A 197 3.33 -3.67 -0.49
CA ILE A 197 2.67 -2.48 -1.04
C ILE A 197 2.48 -2.67 -2.54
N ASP A 198 1.27 -2.43 -2.99
CA ASP A 198 0.89 -2.23 -4.39
C ASP A 198 0.23 -0.84 -4.45
N ALA A 199 0.85 0.11 -5.15
CA ALA A 199 0.39 1.51 -5.15
C ALA A 199 -0.71 1.79 -6.21
N GLY A 200 -0.99 0.84 -7.10
CA GLY A 200 -2.19 0.87 -7.94
C GLY A 200 -2.05 1.73 -9.20
N ASP A 201 -3.10 2.48 -9.53
CA ASP A 201 -3.15 3.32 -10.73
C ASP A 201 -2.90 4.80 -10.34
N GLY A 202 -1.88 5.44 -10.89
CA GLY A 202 -1.59 6.86 -10.66
C GLY A 202 -0.09 7.14 -10.66
N ASP A 203 0.29 8.42 -10.58
CA ASP A 203 1.70 8.79 -10.38
C ASP A 203 1.99 8.80 -8.86
N ASP A 204 2.42 7.67 -8.29
CA ASP A 204 2.50 7.46 -6.85
C ASP A 204 3.82 7.89 -6.22
N ILE A 205 3.77 8.17 -4.91
CA ILE A 205 4.96 8.44 -4.10
C ILE A 205 5.04 7.44 -2.96
N VAL A 206 5.98 6.51 -3.07
CA VAL A 206 6.23 5.48 -2.06
C VAL A 206 7.58 5.72 -1.40
N SER A 207 7.59 5.89 -0.07
CA SER A 207 8.81 5.96 0.73
C SER A 207 8.80 4.87 1.78
N VAL A 208 9.77 3.97 1.73
CA VAL A 208 9.86 2.84 2.66
C VAL A 208 11.23 2.76 3.34
N ASN A 209 11.29 2.22 4.55
CA ASN A 209 12.57 1.79 5.14
C ASN A 209 12.94 0.39 4.61
N ALA A 210 13.74 -0.38 5.34
CA ALA A 210 14.21 -1.67 4.87
C ALA A 210 13.19 -2.79 5.10
N GLY A 211 13.25 -3.81 4.25
CA GLY A 211 12.54 -5.07 4.37
C GLY A 211 11.18 -5.09 3.70
N ASN A 212 10.88 -4.14 2.80
CA ASN A 212 9.57 -4.03 2.16
C ASN A 212 9.59 -4.63 0.74
N MET A 213 8.40 -5.03 0.29
CA MET A 213 8.09 -5.36 -1.10
C MET A 213 7.15 -4.28 -1.64
N VAL A 214 7.53 -3.65 -2.75
CA VAL A 214 6.78 -2.54 -3.37
C VAL A 214 6.58 -2.84 -4.85
N ALA A 215 5.35 -2.74 -5.31
CA ALA A 215 4.98 -2.50 -6.70
C ALA A 215 4.47 -1.07 -6.80
N GLY A 216 5.00 -0.28 -7.75
CA GLY A 216 4.47 1.04 -8.08
C GLY A 216 3.11 0.90 -8.73
N GLY A 217 3.05 0.21 -9.86
CA GLY A 217 1.79 -0.10 -10.52
C GLY A 217 1.74 0.56 -11.88
N ALA A 218 0.68 1.28 -12.20
CA ALA A 218 0.55 1.98 -13.47
C ALA A 218 0.65 3.50 -13.27
N GLY A 219 1.55 4.16 -13.99
CA GLY A 219 1.81 5.59 -13.86
C GLY A 219 3.31 5.85 -13.66
N ASN A 220 3.70 7.12 -13.53
CA ASN A 220 5.10 7.48 -13.37
C ASN A 220 5.44 7.64 -11.89
N ASP A 221 5.91 6.55 -11.29
CA ASP A 221 6.05 6.45 -9.85
C ASP A 221 7.37 7.01 -9.34
N ARG A 222 7.35 7.42 -8.07
CA ARG A 222 8.53 7.81 -7.32
C ARG A 222 8.68 6.95 -6.08
N ILE A 223 9.58 5.98 -6.16
CA ILE A 223 9.82 5.01 -5.09
C ILE A 223 11.19 5.26 -4.43
N ASN A 224 11.19 5.52 -3.12
CA ASN A 224 12.38 5.68 -2.31
C ASN A 224 12.42 4.62 -1.19
N GLY A 225 13.19 3.55 -1.41
CA GLY A 225 13.37 2.48 -0.44
C GLY A 225 14.71 2.54 0.29
N GLY A 226 14.73 2.96 1.55
CA GLY A 226 15.93 2.88 2.38
C GLY A 226 16.34 1.44 2.67
N GLY A 227 17.65 1.12 2.60
CA GLY A 227 18.14 -0.21 2.95
C GLY A 227 17.74 -1.30 1.95
N ASN A 228 17.45 -2.51 2.44
CA ASN A 228 17.18 -3.71 1.62
C ASN A 228 15.71 -3.86 1.27
N ASN A 229 15.31 -3.61 0.02
CA ASN A 229 13.93 -3.79 -0.44
C ASN A 229 13.86 -4.61 -1.72
N VAL A 230 12.65 -5.05 -2.08
CA VAL A 230 12.31 -5.55 -3.40
C VAL A 230 11.31 -4.57 -3.99
N ILE A 231 11.69 -3.92 -5.09
CA ILE A 231 10.89 -2.87 -5.74
C ILE A 231 10.71 -3.24 -7.21
N ASP A 232 9.48 -3.09 -7.68
CA ASP A 232 9.07 -3.13 -9.08
C ASP A 232 8.36 -1.79 -9.37
N GLY A 233 8.81 -1.04 -10.36
CA GLY A 233 8.18 0.23 -10.73
C GLY A 233 6.83 -0.02 -11.38
N GLY A 234 6.81 -0.81 -12.45
CA GLY A 234 5.59 -1.23 -13.12
C GLY A 234 5.49 -0.61 -14.52
N ASP A 235 4.31 -0.14 -14.90
CA ASP A 235 4.09 0.52 -16.19
C ASP A 235 4.25 2.05 -16.02
N GLY A 236 5.18 2.68 -16.73
CA GLY A 236 5.39 4.13 -16.75
C GLY A 236 6.87 4.51 -16.68
N ASP A 237 7.17 5.82 -16.75
CA ASP A 237 8.55 6.30 -16.64
C ASP A 237 8.90 6.54 -15.15
N ASP A 238 9.42 5.51 -14.49
CA ASP A 238 9.57 5.46 -13.04
C ASP A 238 10.89 6.04 -12.52
N ARG A 239 10.86 6.45 -11.24
CA ARG A 239 12.05 6.90 -10.50
C ARG A 239 12.22 6.12 -9.22
N ILE A 240 13.15 5.18 -9.25
CA ILE A 240 13.41 4.26 -8.15
C ILE A 240 14.77 4.57 -7.53
N PHE A 241 14.79 4.74 -6.22
CA PHE A 241 16.01 4.86 -5.43
C PHE A 241 15.96 3.89 -4.27
N THR A 242 16.91 2.97 -4.19
CA THR A 242 17.02 2.06 -3.06
C THR A 242 18.45 1.75 -2.63
N GLY A 243 18.60 1.20 -1.42
CA GLY A 243 19.89 0.83 -0.83
C GLY A 243 20.48 -0.39 -1.51
N SER A 244 20.71 -1.45 -0.73
CA SER A 244 20.95 -2.79 -1.29
C SER A 244 19.60 -3.48 -1.54
N GLY A 245 19.56 -4.64 -2.19
CA GLY A 245 18.29 -5.29 -2.56
C GLY A 245 18.04 -5.28 -4.06
N GLN A 246 16.78 -5.36 -4.47
CA GLN A 246 16.37 -5.50 -5.86
C GLN A 246 15.46 -4.35 -6.28
N ALA A 247 15.74 -3.78 -7.46
CA ALA A 247 14.87 -2.84 -8.13
C ALA A 247 14.70 -3.23 -9.61
N LEU A 248 13.46 -3.29 -10.09
CA LEU A 248 13.12 -3.36 -11.51
C LEU A 248 12.42 -2.05 -11.87
N GLY A 249 12.76 -1.45 -13.01
CA GLY A 249 12.01 -0.30 -13.56
C GLY A 249 10.64 -0.75 -14.03
N GLY A 250 10.59 -1.65 -15.01
CA GLY A 250 9.36 -2.21 -15.54
C GLY A 250 9.21 -1.87 -17.01
N ALA A 251 8.07 -1.33 -17.42
CA ALA A 251 7.84 -0.88 -18.78
C ALA A 251 7.81 0.65 -18.85
N GLY A 252 8.70 1.26 -19.63
CA GLY A 252 8.84 2.71 -19.70
C GLY A 252 10.31 3.09 -19.69
N ASN A 253 10.62 4.39 -19.66
CA ASN A 253 12.01 4.86 -19.60
C ASN A 253 12.34 5.27 -18.17
N ASP A 254 12.96 4.35 -17.46
CA ASP A 254 13.10 4.41 -16.02
C ASP A 254 14.43 5.02 -15.58
N ILE A 255 14.43 5.57 -14.37
CA ILE A 255 15.64 5.96 -13.66
C ILE A 255 15.73 5.15 -12.37
N VAL A 256 16.59 4.14 -12.37
CA VAL A 256 16.72 3.20 -11.26
C VAL A 256 18.10 3.32 -10.62
N THR A 257 18.15 3.57 -9.32
CA THR A 257 19.39 3.67 -8.54
C THR A 257 19.40 2.69 -7.37
N VAL A 258 20.37 1.77 -7.36
CA VAL A 258 20.63 0.81 -6.29
C VAL A 258 22.05 1.05 -5.76
N PHE A 259 22.20 1.85 -4.70
CA PHE A 259 23.54 2.34 -4.29
C PHE A 259 24.30 1.40 -3.33
N GLY A 260 23.62 0.40 -2.74
CA GLY A 260 24.24 -0.60 -1.88
C GLY A 260 25.12 -1.59 -2.67
N SER A 261 26.09 -2.20 -2.00
CA SER A 261 26.89 -3.27 -2.63
C SER A 261 26.06 -4.54 -2.80
N GLY A 262 26.23 -5.26 -3.91
CA GLY A 262 25.55 -6.53 -4.14
C GLY A 262 24.06 -6.41 -4.43
N GLY A 263 23.61 -5.24 -4.88
CA GLY A 263 22.23 -5.04 -5.33
C GLY A 263 21.93 -5.75 -6.65
N VAL A 264 20.65 -5.82 -6.99
CA VAL A 264 20.13 -6.36 -8.24
C VAL A 264 19.32 -5.28 -8.92
N ILE A 265 19.59 -5.04 -10.20
CA ILE A 265 18.92 -4.01 -11.00
C ILE A 265 18.51 -4.57 -12.36
N ALA A 266 17.35 -4.15 -12.84
CA ALA A 266 16.90 -4.30 -14.21
C ALA A 266 16.17 -3.03 -14.61
N GLY A 267 16.36 -2.57 -15.84
CA GLY A 267 15.52 -1.53 -16.43
C GLY A 267 14.15 -2.10 -16.75
N GLY A 268 14.14 -3.11 -17.62
CA GLY A 268 12.92 -3.72 -18.13
C GLY A 268 12.78 -3.29 -19.59
N THR A 269 11.56 -3.07 -20.09
CA THR A 269 11.40 -2.61 -21.48
C THR A 269 11.41 -1.09 -21.56
N GLY A 270 12.32 -0.52 -22.34
CA GLY A 270 12.40 0.92 -22.62
C GLY A 270 13.83 1.39 -22.78
N ASP A 271 14.10 2.69 -22.71
CA ASP A 271 15.47 3.19 -22.74
C ASP A 271 15.86 3.69 -21.34
N ASP A 272 16.47 2.82 -20.53
CA ASP A 272 16.61 3.05 -19.09
C ASP A 272 17.94 3.65 -18.65
N GLN A 273 17.91 4.35 -17.51
CA GLN A 273 19.09 4.87 -16.82
C GLN A 273 19.28 4.18 -15.47
N LEU A 274 20.27 3.30 -15.41
CA LEU A 274 20.55 2.45 -14.26
C LEU A 274 21.81 2.95 -13.55
N THR A 275 21.76 3.06 -12.22
CA THR A 275 22.94 3.32 -11.39
C THR A 275 23.05 2.25 -10.33
N ILE A 276 24.17 1.53 -10.30
CA ILE A 276 24.36 0.42 -9.35
C ILE A 276 25.68 0.53 -8.56
N GLY A 277 25.62 0.13 -7.29
CA GLY A 277 26.78 -0.03 -6.42
C GLY A 277 27.73 -1.14 -6.87
N SER A 278 28.83 -1.33 -6.14
CA SER A 278 29.82 -2.36 -6.48
C SER A 278 29.30 -3.78 -6.27
N GLY A 279 29.81 -4.73 -7.06
CA GLY A 279 29.47 -6.15 -6.93
C GLY A 279 28.01 -6.46 -7.24
N GLY A 280 27.32 -5.60 -7.97
CA GLY A 280 25.90 -5.75 -8.30
C GLY A 280 25.63 -6.78 -9.39
N LEU A 281 24.37 -7.12 -9.55
CA LEU A 281 23.84 -7.90 -10.67
C LEU A 281 22.94 -7.00 -11.51
N ILE A 282 23.30 -6.78 -12.76
CA ILE A 282 22.50 -6.11 -13.76
C ILE A 282 21.86 -7.20 -14.61
N ARG A 283 20.53 -7.20 -14.74
CA ARG A 283 19.82 -8.09 -15.68
C ARG A 283 19.47 -7.31 -16.93
N TYR A 284 19.51 -8.01 -18.05
CA TYR A 284 19.17 -7.47 -19.35
C TYR A 284 18.64 -8.60 -20.24
N ASP A 285 17.42 -8.44 -20.74
CA ASP A 285 16.72 -9.39 -21.60
C ASP A 285 16.57 -8.83 -23.02
N ALA A 286 16.23 -9.70 -23.98
CA ALA A 286 15.99 -9.25 -25.35
C ALA A 286 14.68 -8.44 -25.42
N GLY A 287 14.72 -7.27 -26.06
CA GLY A 287 13.61 -6.32 -26.07
C GLY A 287 13.62 -5.31 -24.93
N ASP A 288 14.64 -5.34 -24.07
CA ASP A 288 14.78 -4.35 -22.98
C ASP A 288 15.07 -2.95 -23.50
N GLY A 289 15.57 -2.78 -24.74
CA GLY A 289 15.81 -1.46 -25.34
C GLY A 289 17.21 -0.91 -25.06
N LYS A 290 17.39 0.41 -24.98
CA LYS A 290 18.72 1.05 -24.94
C LYS A 290 19.08 1.58 -23.57
N ASP A 291 19.73 0.73 -22.80
CA ASP A 291 20.07 1.03 -21.42
C ASP A 291 21.44 1.70 -21.26
N ILE A 292 21.51 2.58 -20.28
CA ILE A 292 22.74 3.20 -19.79
C ILE A 292 22.95 2.81 -18.33
N VAL A 293 24.09 2.19 -18.03
CA VAL A 293 24.47 1.76 -16.69
C VAL A 293 25.68 2.54 -16.18
N HIS A 294 25.49 3.22 -15.06
CA HIS A 294 26.52 3.94 -14.33
C HIS A 294 26.95 3.17 -13.07
N GLY A 295 28.25 3.22 -12.77
CA GLY A 295 28.83 2.58 -11.59
C GLY A 295 29.13 1.09 -11.81
N GLY A 296 28.77 0.25 -10.84
CA GLY A 296 28.84 -1.20 -11.02
C GLY A 296 30.24 -1.81 -11.04
N SER A 297 31.23 -1.23 -10.36
CA SER A 297 32.55 -1.87 -10.24
C SER A 297 32.45 -3.31 -9.72
N ASN A 298 33.05 -4.27 -10.45
CA ASN A 298 33.01 -5.70 -10.14
C ASN A 298 31.61 -6.32 -10.23
N SER A 299 30.72 -5.77 -11.05
CA SER A 299 29.36 -6.30 -11.24
C SER A 299 29.31 -7.40 -12.29
N THR A 300 28.20 -8.12 -12.28
CA THR A 300 27.82 -9.06 -13.32
C THR A 300 26.69 -8.46 -14.14
N LEU A 301 26.85 -8.44 -15.46
CA LEU A 301 25.77 -8.24 -16.42
C LEU A 301 25.29 -9.62 -16.86
N ALA A 302 24.08 -9.99 -16.46
CA ALA A 302 23.46 -11.27 -16.79
C ALA A 302 22.42 -11.09 -17.89
N PHE A 303 22.64 -11.79 -18.99
CA PHE A 303 21.72 -11.81 -20.11
C PHE A 303 20.67 -12.92 -19.97
N GLY A 304 19.44 -12.61 -20.34
CA GLY A 304 18.34 -13.57 -20.46
C GLY A 304 18.50 -14.60 -21.57
N GLU A 305 17.47 -15.43 -21.72
CA GLU A 305 17.38 -16.36 -22.85
C GLU A 305 17.35 -15.59 -24.18
N GLY A 306 17.96 -16.16 -25.22
CA GLY A 306 17.98 -15.58 -26.57
C GLY A 306 19.13 -14.61 -26.85
N ILE A 307 19.94 -14.26 -25.84
CA ILE A 307 21.20 -13.53 -26.02
C ILE A 307 22.36 -14.49 -25.76
N SER A 308 23.13 -14.81 -26.79
CA SER A 308 24.34 -15.62 -26.70
C SER A 308 25.61 -14.79 -26.85
N ALA A 309 26.75 -15.37 -26.49
CA ALA A 309 28.05 -14.71 -26.68
C ALA A 309 28.36 -14.39 -28.15
N ASP A 310 27.85 -15.20 -29.09
CA ASP A 310 28.06 -15.00 -30.52
C ASP A 310 27.22 -13.83 -31.08
N ASP A 311 26.20 -13.39 -30.35
CA ASP A 311 25.35 -12.25 -30.74
C ASP A 311 25.98 -10.91 -30.34
N LEU A 312 26.96 -10.90 -29.44
CA LEU A 312 27.49 -9.66 -28.88
C LEU A 312 28.41 -8.92 -29.86
N ARG A 313 28.20 -7.62 -29.98
CA ARG A 313 29.12 -6.66 -30.59
C ARG A 313 29.51 -5.63 -29.54
N ILE A 314 30.78 -5.65 -29.17
CA ILE A 314 31.33 -4.82 -28.09
C ILE A 314 32.18 -3.71 -28.70
N GLU A 315 31.78 -2.47 -28.47
CA GLU A 315 32.54 -1.27 -28.84
C GLU A 315 33.02 -0.56 -27.58
N VAL A 316 34.31 -0.25 -27.50
CA VAL A 316 34.89 0.45 -26.37
C VAL A 316 35.49 1.78 -26.82
N SER A 317 35.00 2.86 -26.22
CA SER A 317 35.41 4.23 -26.51
C SER A 317 35.71 4.97 -25.21
N GLY A 318 37.00 5.20 -24.94
CA GLY A 318 37.43 5.81 -23.68
C GLY A 318 37.11 4.92 -22.48
N ASN A 319 36.27 5.42 -21.57
CA ASN A 319 35.78 4.69 -20.39
C ASN A 319 34.38 4.10 -20.59
N THR A 320 33.85 4.13 -21.80
CA THR A 320 32.50 3.64 -22.10
C THR A 320 32.61 2.36 -22.92
N THR A 321 31.85 1.34 -22.52
CA THR A 321 31.67 0.10 -23.28
C THR A 321 30.22 -0.01 -23.69
N THR A 322 29.96 -0.09 -24.99
CA THR A 322 28.63 -0.35 -25.55
C THR A 322 28.58 -1.78 -26.07
N ILE A 323 27.60 -2.54 -25.62
CA ILE A 323 27.29 -3.88 -26.09
C ILE A 323 26.00 -3.78 -26.89
N SER A 324 26.04 -4.21 -28.15
CA SER A 324 24.86 -4.32 -29.03
C SER A 324 24.73 -5.76 -29.52
N PHE A 325 23.54 -6.11 -30.02
CA PHE A 325 23.20 -7.50 -30.32
C PHE A 325 22.99 -7.74 -31.81
N ALA A 326 23.43 -8.91 -32.29
CA ALA A 326 23.30 -9.28 -33.69
C ALA A 326 21.83 -9.40 -34.10
N GLY A 327 21.42 -8.61 -35.10
CA GLY A 327 20.05 -8.64 -35.59
C GLY A 327 19.06 -7.75 -34.83
N SER A 328 19.51 -7.01 -33.81
CA SER A 328 18.71 -5.99 -33.11
C SER A 328 19.30 -4.59 -33.31
N ASP A 329 18.43 -3.61 -33.62
CA ASP A 329 18.75 -2.17 -33.66
C ASP A 329 18.01 -1.38 -32.56
N THR A 330 17.17 -2.07 -31.80
CA THR A 330 16.44 -1.55 -30.64
C THR A 330 17.20 -1.80 -29.34
N ASP A 331 18.03 -2.84 -29.28
CA ASP A 331 18.62 -3.30 -28.02
C ASP A 331 20.11 -2.95 -27.94
N SER A 332 20.51 -2.30 -26.86
CA SER A 332 21.92 -2.09 -26.51
C SER A 332 22.07 -1.76 -25.04
N ILE A 333 23.23 -2.06 -24.47
CA ILE A 333 23.59 -1.64 -23.11
C ILE A 333 24.93 -0.92 -23.11
N THR A 334 24.94 0.28 -22.55
CA THR A 334 26.13 1.15 -22.44
C THR A 334 26.57 1.27 -21.01
N LEU A 335 27.83 0.96 -20.70
CA LEU A 335 28.36 0.90 -19.35
C LEU A 335 29.57 1.83 -19.16
N ASP A 336 29.65 2.46 -17.99
CA ASP A 336 30.85 3.17 -17.53
C ASP A 336 31.93 2.18 -17.02
N THR A 337 32.79 1.74 -17.93
CA THR A 337 33.92 0.85 -17.67
C THR A 337 35.22 1.63 -17.47
N SER A 338 35.42 2.21 -16.29
CA SER A 338 36.74 2.76 -15.92
C SER A 338 37.80 1.66 -15.84
N ALA A 339 39.09 1.98 -16.04
CA ALA A 339 40.18 0.99 -16.02
C ALA A 339 40.34 0.22 -14.68
N ALA A 340 39.65 0.63 -13.61
CA ALA A 340 39.65 -0.05 -12.31
C ALA A 340 38.45 -0.99 -12.09
N SER A 341 37.46 -1.02 -12.99
CA SER A 341 36.31 -1.93 -12.88
C SER A 341 36.56 -3.23 -13.64
N THR A 342 36.10 -4.34 -13.06
CA THR A 342 35.88 -5.59 -13.79
C THR A 342 34.39 -5.74 -14.05
N LEU A 343 34.02 -6.23 -15.23
CA LEU A 343 32.65 -6.57 -15.59
C LEU A 343 32.61 -8.05 -15.99
N THR A 344 31.68 -8.81 -15.42
CA THR A 344 31.46 -10.20 -15.82
C THR A 344 30.18 -10.27 -16.64
N LEU A 345 30.26 -10.81 -17.85
CA LEU A 345 29.10 -11.18 -18.65
C LEU A 345 28.70 -12.61 -18.28
N ALA A 346 27.44 -12.81 -17.91
CA ALA A 346 26.86 -14.12 -17.62
C ALA A 346 25.72 -14.40 -18.60
N PHE A 347 25.65 -15.62 -19.11
CA PHE A 347 24.66 -16.04 -20.10
C PHE A 347 23.76 -17.14 -19.54
N ALA A 348 22.57 -17.31 -20.12
CA ALA A 348 21.58 -18.30 -19.69
C ALA A 348 22.08 -19.77 -19.76
N ASP A 349 23.08 -20.06 -20.60
CA ASP A 349 23.72 -21.38 -20.71
C ASP A 349 24.75 -21.67 -19.59
N GLY A 350 24.97 -20.71 -18.69
CA GLY A 350 25.93 -20.78 -17.59
C GLY A 350 27.36 -20.38 -17.97
N ASN A 351 27.61 -19.99 -19.22
CA ASN A 351 28.89 -19.44 -19.62
C ASN A 351 29.12 -18.07 -18.96
N MET A 352 30.37 -17.78 -18.62
CA MET A 352 30.77 -16.50 -18.05
C MET A 352 32.03 -15.98 -18.73
N GLN A 353 32.03 -14.69 -19.09
CA GLN A 353 33.17 -14.01 -19.70
C GLN A 353 33.51 -12.76 -18.89
N SER A 354 34.79 -12.54 -18.59
CA SER A 354 35.22 -11.32 -17.90
C SER A 354 35.77 -10.29 -18.88
N LEU A 355 35.28 -9.07 -18.79
CA LEU A 355 35.84 -7.88 -19.42
C LEU A 355 36.73 -7.18 -18.39
N GLY A 356 38.04 -7.22 -18.61
CA GLY A 356 39.03 -6.54 -17.77
C GLY A 356 39.06 -5.02 -17.99
N GLY A 357 39.58 -4.28 -17.00
CA GLY A 357 39.73 -2.82 -17.05
C GLY A 357 40.64 -2.40 -18.19
N GLN A 358 40.07 -1.69 -19.18
CA GLN A 358 40.51 -1.57 -20.58
C GLN A 358 40.15 -2.81 -21.38
N ALA A 359 39.29 -2.66 -22.39
CA ALA A 359 39.09 -3.60 -23.51
C ALA A 359 40.39 -4.33 -23.88
N ALA A 360 40.67 -5.45 -23.23
CA ALA A 360 41.93 -6.14 -23.38
C ALA A 360 41.87 -6.91 -24.69
N ASN A 361 42.09 -6.19 -25.80
CA ASN A 361 42.23 -6.71 -27.15
C ASN A 361 41.09 -7.63 -27.60
N VAL A 362 39.94 -7.08 -27.99
CA VAL A 362 39.05 -7.76 -28.94
C VAL A 362 38.79 -6.85 -30.13
N THR A 363 39.86 -6.52 -30.84
CA THR A 363 39.79 -6.62 -32.30
C THR A 363 40.25 -8.05 -32.63
N ASN A 364 39.42 -8.79 -33.36
CA ASN A 364 39.52 -10.19 -33.81
C ASN A 364 38.81 -11.19 -32.89
N ALA A 365 37.75 -11.91 -33.30
CA ALA A 365 37.47 -12.40 -34.63
C ALA A 365 35.97 -12.63 -34.88
N TYR A 366 35.31 -11.75 -35.63
CA TYR A 366 34.18 -12.11 -36.52
C TYR A 366 34.03 -11.07 -37.66
N GLN A 367 35.17 -10.58 -38.16
CA GLN A 367 35.26 -10.07 -39.52
C GLN A 367 35.97 -11.18 -40.32
N GLN A 368 35.25 -11.79 -41.27
CA GLN A 368 35.66 -12.85 -42.22
C GLN A 368 35.37 -14.30 -41.84
N SER A 369 34.14 -14.74 -42.18
CA SER A 369 33.94 -15.82 -43.15
C SER A 369 32.56 -15.69 -43.80
#